data_AF-A0A2V1CVW7-F1
#
_entry.id   AF-A0A2V1CVW7-F1
#
_cell.length_a   1.000
_cell.length_b   1.000
_cell.length_c   1.000
_cell.angle_alpha   90.00
_cell.angle_beta   90.00
_cell.angle_gamma   90.00
#
_symmetry.space_group_name_H-M   'P 1'
#
loop_
_entity.id
_entity.type
_entity.pdbx_description
1 polymer ?
#
loop_
_entity_poly.entity_id
_entity_poly.type
_entity_poly.pdbx_seq_one_letter_code
_entity_poly.pdbx_strand_id
1 'polypeptide(L)'
;MAVIWGLDLKDMQWGKFKGSYMFNKVYHLRRAKMIVYQIAMILCVCSESVGTASLSDYVDQQDGISTRSGGRAMVHNNYIVGIFSYNIFVGIAVATIFGSGFFFDLFWPERHESASVKLAWKICSVVVSFMALADALALTVIIATHSAHISGVSPEEAAFWFRSNPKPNRVYRHYSYNIGSVVLLWPGVVASFASTYIMWKSIQHNDIHGPKAAAYRTEKPNGEEASMDGPQTAPKPVNNSTTDATSAPASSVPSNIQPYPGT
;
A
#
# COMPACT_ATOMS: atom_id res chain seq x y z
N MET A 1 -22.22 -21.01 -6.64
CA MET A 1 -21.26 -20.06 -6.03
C MET A 1 -21.98 -18.74 -5.80
N ALA A 2 -21.69 -18.04 -4.71
CA ALA A 2 -22.40 -16.81 -4.37
C ALA A 2 -21.93 -15.65 -5.27
N VAL A 3 -22.90 -14.90 -5.78
CA VAL A 3 -22.68 -13.64 -6.48
C VAL A 3 -23.04 -12.53 -5.51
N ILE A 4 -22.09 -11.66 -5.18
CA ILE A 4 -22.30 -10.54 -4.27
C ILE A 4 -22.19 -9.26 -5.10
N TRP A 5 -23.26 -8.47 -5.13
CA TRP A 5 -23.33 -7.21 -5.89
C TRP A 5 -22.99 -7.35 -7.39
N GLY A 6 -23.33 -8.48 -8.00
CA GLY A 6 -23.05 -8.77 -9.40
C GLY A 6 -21.60 -9.21 -9.69
N LEU A 7 -20.78 -9.38 -8.66
CA LEU A 7 -19.41 -9.89 -8.76
C LEU A 7 -19.39 -11.38 -8.39
N ASP A 8 -18.86 -12.20 -9.30
CA ASP A 8 -18.74 -13.64 -9.07
C ASP A 8 -17.51 -13.92 -8.20
N LEU A 9 -17.72 -14.50 -7.03
CA LEU A 9 -16.63 -14.84 -6.10
C LEU A 9 -15.67 -15.88 -6.66
N LYS A 10 -16.04 -16.63 -7.72
CA LYS A 10 -15.11 -17.56 -8.39
C LYS A 10 -13.93 -16.85 -9.06
N ASP A 11 -14.09 -15.57 -9.39
CA ASP A 11 -13.06 -14.77 -10.06
C ASP A 11 -12.05 -14.21 -9.05
N MET A 12 -12.37 -14.30 -7.75
CA MET A 12 -11.45 -13.97 -6.67
C MET A 12 -10.50 -15.15 -6.43
N GLN A 13 -9.40 -15.16 -7.18
CA GLN A 13 -8.39 -16.20 -7.09
C GLN A 13 -7.06 -15.60 -6.62
N TRP A 14 -6.44 -16.24 -5.63
CA TRP A 14 -5.11 -15.85 -5.12
C TRP A 14 -4.04 -15.88 -6.22
N GLY A 15 -4.22 -16.70 -7.27
CA GLY A 15 -3.35 -16.72 -8.45
C GLY A 15 -3.30 -15.38 -9.22
N LYS A 16 -4.33 -14.53 -9.13
CA LYS A 16 -4.36 -13.22 -9.80
C LYS A 16 -3.38 -12.21 -9.21
N PHE A 17 -2.84 -12.46 -8.01
CA PHE A 17 -1.72 -11.67 -7.47
C PHE A 17 -0.38 -11.94 -8.18
N LYS A 18 -0.29 -12.95 -9.05
CA LYS A 18 0.91 -13.16 -9.86
C LYS A 18 1.18 -11.92 -10.72
N GLY A 19 2.43 -11.49 -10.80
CA GLY A 19 2.84 -10.28 -11.52
C GLY A 19 2.38 -10.25 -12.98
N SER A 20 2.22 -11.40 -13.64
CA SER A 20 1.68 -11.50 -15.00
C SER A 20 0.24 -10.98 -15.11
N TYR A 21 -0.58 -11.14 -14.07
CA TYR A 21 -1.95 -10.61 -14.01
C TYR A 21 -1.98 -9.16 -13.53
N MET A 22 -1.18 -8.81 -12.51
CA MET A 22 -1.14 -7.44 -12.00
C MET A 22 -0.58 -6.45 -13.04
N PHE A 23 0.44 -6.86 -13.78
CA PHE A 23 1.18 -5.98 -14.68
C PHE A 23 0.97 -6.33 -16.16
N ASN A 24 -0.18 -6.87 -16.56
CA ASN A 24 -0.49 -7.04 -17.99
C ASN A 24 -0.82 -5.70 -18.68
N LYS A 25 -0.89 -5.72 -20.02
CA LYS A 25 -1.26 -4.57 -20.86
C LYS A 25 -2.68 -4.68 -21.43
N VAL A 26 -3.41 -5.74 -21.09
CA VAL A 26 -4.74 -6.05 -21.63
C VAL A 26 -5.74 -4.96 -21.24
N TYR A 27 -5.64 -4.47 -20.00
CA TYR A 27 -6.53 -3.46 -19.44
C TYR A 27 -5.89 -2.08 -19.41
N HIS A 28 -6.69 -1.05 -19.67
CA HIS A 28 -6.21 0.33 -19.70
C HIS A 28 -5.67 0.77 -18.33
N LEU A 29 -4.47 1.36 -18.33
CA LEU A 29 -3.76 1.84 -17.14
C LEU A 29 -3.51 0.80 -16.03
N ARG A 30 -3.71 -0.50 -16.27
CA ARG A 30 -3.63 -1.53 -15.22
C ARG A 30 -2.32 -1.50 -14.44
N ARG A 31 -1.18 -1.47 -15.13
CA ARG A 31 0.14 -1.34 -14.49
C ARG A 31 0.25 -0.10 -13.60
N ALA A 32 -0.17 1.05 -14.14
CA ALA A 32 -0.09 2.32 -13.42
C ALA A 32 -0.98 2.29 -12.16
N LYS A 33 -2.20 1.77 -12.27
CA LYS A 33 -3.10 1.57 -11.12
C LYS A 33 -2.49 0.67 -10.06
N MET A 34 -2.03 -0.53 -10.46
CA MET A 34 -1.47 -1.50 -9.51
C MET A 34 -0.23 -0.98 -8.80
N ILE A 35 0.62 -0.20 -9.47
CA ILE A 35 1.83 0.36 -8.85
C ILE A 35 1.48 1.56 -7.96
N VAL A 36 0.78 2.56 -8.50
CA VAL A 36 0.60 3.84 -7.81
C VAL A 36 -0.38 3.72 -6.63
N TYR A 37 -1.42 2.90 -6.76
CA TYR A 37 -2.32 2.62 -5.63
C TYR A 37 -1.56 1.94 -4.50
N GLN A 38 -0.70 0.97 -4.80
CA GLN A 38 0.09 0.27 -3.79
C GLN A 38 1.13 1.19 -3.13
N ILE A 39 1.77 2.08 -3.89
CA ILE A 39 2.66 3.08 -3.31
C ILE A 39 1.91 3.96 -2.30
N ALA A 40 0.72 4.47 -2.67
CA ALA A 40 -0.10 5.28 -1.77
C ALA A 40 -0.49 4.49 -0.50
N MET A 41 -0.96 3.26 -0.66
CA MET A 41 -1.35 2.40 0.45
C MET A 41 -0.18 2.09 1.38
N ILE A 42 0.94 1.59 0.85
CA ILE A 42 2.08 1.16 1.65
C ILE A 42 2.65 2.35 2.44
N LEU A 43 2.84 3.50 1.80
CA LEU A 43 3.44 4.66 2.46
C LEU A 43 2.54 5.23 3.56
N CYS A 44 1.24 5.36 3.31
CA CYS A 44 0.30 5.82 4.33
C CYS A 44 0.17 4.81 5.49
N VAL A 45 0.08 3.50 5.21
CA VAL A 45 0.00 2.46 6.26
C VAL A 45 1.31 2.36 7.04
N CYS A 46 2.47 2.46 6.41
CA CYS A 46 3.75 2.49 7.12
C CYS A 46 3.88 3.75 7.98
N SER A 47 3.46 4.93 7.48
CA SER A 47 3.37 6.15 8.28
C SER A 47 2.50 5.95 9.51
N GLU A 48 1.31 5.36 9.35
CA GLU A 48 0.37 5.09 10.43
C GLU A 48 0.94 4.11 11.44
N SER A 49 1.64 3.07 10.97
CA SER A 49 2.20 2.01 11.84
C SER A 49 3.32 2.56 12.71
N VAL A 50 4.23 3.36 12.11
CA VAL A 50 5.29 4.05 12.84
C VAL A 50 4.70 5.10 13.78
N GLY A 51 3.67 5.82 13.34
CA GLY A 51 2.94 6.79 14.17
C GLY A 51 2.25 6.14 15.37
N THR A 52 1.67 4.95 15.18
CA THR A 52 1.04 4.16 16.24
C THR A 52 2.06 3.71 17.28
N ALA A 53 3.24 3.24 16.84
CA ALA A 53 4.32 2.92 17.77
C ALA A 53 4.74 4.14 18.59
N SER A 54 4.88 5.30 17.94
CA SER A 54 5.18 6.55 18.65
C SER A 54 4.09 6.93 19.66
N LEU A 55 2.82 6.84 19.25
CA LEU A 55 1.67 7.10 20.10
C LEU A 55 1.71 6.23 21.37
N SER A 56 1.94 4.92 21.21
CA SER A 56 2.08 4.00 22.33
C SER A 56 3.20 4.43 23.29
N ASP A 57 4.37 4.79 22.77
CA ASP A 57 5.49 5.22 23.61
C ASP A 57 5.15 6.48 24.44
N TYR A 58 4.42 7.46 23.86
CA TYR A 58 4.03 8.68 24.57
C TYR A 58 2.94 8.44 25.61
N VAL A 59 2.02 7.52 25.34
CA VAL A 59 1.00 7.09 26.32
C VAL A 59 1.66 6.36 27.48
N ASP A 60 2.56 5.41 27.19
CA ASP A 60 3.28 4.65 28.21
C ASP A 60 4.16 5.54 29.10
N GLN A 61 4.79 6.58 28.52
CA GLN A 61 5.55 7.56 29.30
C GLN A 61 4.62 8.40 30.19
N GLN A 62 3.48 8.84 29.67
CA GLN A 62 2.49 9.59 30.45
C GLN A 62 1.98 8.78 31.63
N ASP A 63 1.60 7.54 31.40
CA ASP A 63 1.11 6.63 32.44
C ASP A 63 2.23 6.31 33.44
N GLY A 64 3.43 5.96 32.96
CA GLY A 64 4.55 5.62 33.82
C GLY A 64 5.02 6.78 34.73
N ILE A 65 5.01 8.02 34.24
CA ILE A 65 5.34 9.20 35.07
C ILE A 65 4.21 9.48 36.07
N SER A 66 2.95 9.41 35.63
CA SER A 66 1.79 9.60 36.49
C SER A 66 1.80 8.59 37.65
N THR A 67 1.99 7.30 37.37
CA THR A 67 2.04 6.24 38.39
C THR A 67 3.18 6.45 39.39
N ARG A 68 4.41 6.74 38.92
CA ARG A 68 5.58 6.90 39.83
C ARG A 68 5.58 8.20 40.62
N SER A 69 4.88 9.23 40.13
CA SER A 69 4.71 10.49 40.87
C SER A 69 3.55 10.46 41.87
N GLY A 70 2.77 9.37 41.91
CA GLY A 70 1.55 9.27 42.71
C GLY A 70 0.42 10.18 42.19
N GLY A 71 0.37 10.40 40.87
CA GLY A 71 -0.62 11.25 40.20
C GLY A 71 -0.33 12.76 40.31
N ARG A 72 0.82 13.17 40.88
CA ARG A 72 1.18 14.59 41.03
C ARG A 72 1.70 15.20 39.73
N ALA A 73 2.51 14.47 38.98
CA ALA A 73 3.08 14.93 37.73
C ALA A 73 2.13 14.58 36.57
N MET A 74 1.41 15.58 36.07
CA MET A 74 0.48 15.44 34.96
C MET A 74 1.21 15.69 33.64
N VAL A 75 1.48 14.64 32.86
CA VAL A 75 2.11 14.74 31.53
C VAL A 75 1.05 15.09 30.49
N HIS A 76 1.35 16.06 29.63
CA HIS A 76 0.47 16.54 28.57
C HIS A 76 1.04 16.19 27.19
N ASN A 77 0.51 15.13 26.58
CA ASN A 77 0.87 14.66 25.24
C ASN A 77 -0.28 14.81 24.21
N ASN A 78 -1.30 15.62 24.52
CA ASN A 78 -2.54 15.74 23.73
C ASN A 78 -2.31 16.02 22.24
N TYR A 79 -1.29 16.80 21.90
CA TYR A 79 -0.95 17.09 20.50
C TYR A 79 -0.52 15.83 19.73
N ILE A 80 0.34 15.00 20.32
CA ILE A 80 0.80 13.74 19.73
C ILE A 80 -0.34 12.73 19.66
N VAL A 81 -1.12 12.61 20.75
CA VAL A 81 -2.27 11.71 20.81
C VAL A 81 -3.28 12.06 19.72
N GLY A 82 -3.64 13.34 19.61
CA GLY A 82 -4.59 13.81 18.60
C GLY A 82 -4.11 13.57 17.18
N ILE A 83 -2.88 13.96 16.85
CA ILE A 83 -2.40 13.88 15.46
C ILE A 83 -2.13 12.45 15.00
N PHE A 84 -1.57 11.58 15.84
CA PHE A 84 -1.39 10.18 15.45
C PHE A 84 -2.70 9.41 15.40
N SER A 85 -3.68 9.74 16.24
CA SER A 85 -5.04 9.19 16.09
C SER A 85 -5.66 9.57 14.74
N TYR A 86 -5.46 10.82 14.30
CA TYR A 86 -5.89 11.26 12.99
C TYR A 86 -5.12 10.54 11.87
N ASN A 87 -3.80 10.38 12.02
CA ASN A 87 -2.96 9.67 11.05
C ASN A 87 -3.40 8.21 10.83
N ILE A 88 -3.74 7.49 11.90
CA ILE A 88 -4.31 6.14 11.82
C ILE A 88 -5.62 6.14 11.02
N PHE A 89 -6.53 7.07 11.33
CA PHE A 89 -7.80 7.16 10.60
C PHE A 89 -7.59 7.43 9.10
N VAL A 90 -6.67 8.33 8.77
CA VAL A 90 -6.36 8.71 7.39
C VAL A 90 -5.66 7.58 6.64
N GLY A 91 -4.71 6.88 7.26
CA GLY A 91 -4.02 5.74 6.67
C GLY A 91 -5.01 4.61 6.30
N ILE A 92 -5.90 4.24 7.22
CA ILE A 92 -6.99 3.29 6.98
C ILE A 92 -7.93 3.77 5.86
N ALA A 93 -8.29 5.05 5.83
CA ALA A 93 -9.17 5.60 4.81
C ALA A 93 -8.54 5.52 3.40
N VAL A 94 -7.27 5.91 3.26
CA VAL A 94 -6.50 5.79 2.01
C VAL A 94 -6.40 4.33 1.58
N ALA A 95 -6.05 3.44 2.51
CA ALA A 95 -5.96 2.00 2.25
C ALA A 95 -7.30 1.40 1.82
N THR A 96 -8.40 1.83 2.43
CA THR A 96 -9.74 1.35 2.08
C THR A 96 -10.11 1.75 0.65
N ILE A 97 -9.92 3.02 0.27
CA ILE A 97 -10.33 3.51 -1.05
C ILE A 97 -9.43 2.94 -2.16
N PHE A 98 -8.11 3.11 -2.05
CA PHE A 98 -7.20 2.67 -3.11
C PHE A 98 -6.94 1.17 -3.07
N GLY A 99 -7.05 0.53 -1.90
CA GLY A 99 -7.00 -0.93 -1.77
C GLY A 99 -8.21 -1.60 -2.37
N SER A 100 -9.41 -1.10 -2.08
CA SER A 100 -10.62 -1.62 -2.75
C SER A 100 -10.55 -1.42 -4.26
N GLY A 101 -10.10 -0.25 -4.72
CA GLY A 101 -9.87 0.01 -6.15
C GLY A 101 -8.85 -0.97 -6.77
N PHE A 102 -7.75 -1.23 -6.07
CA PHE A 102 -6.74 -2.22 -6.46
C PHE A 102 -7.35 -3.63 -6.59
N PHE A 103 -8.05 -4.11 -5.56
CA PHE A 103 -8.64 -5.46 -5.56
C PHE A 103 -9.73 -5.60 -6.63
N PHE A 104 -10.59 -4.59 -6.81
CA PHE A 104 -11.63 -4.62 -7.83
C PHE A 104 -11.06 -4.63 -9.24
N ASP A 105 -10.03 -3.83 -9.51
CA ASP A 105 -9.35 -3.86 -10.81
C ASP A 105 -8.55 -5.16 -11.04
N LEU A 106 -8.13 -5.84 -9.97
CA LEU A 106 -7.39 -7.09 -10.06
C LEU A 106 -8.31 -8.29 -10.32
N PHE A 107 -9.35 -8.44 -9.51
CA PHE A 107 -10.25 -9.60 -9.53
C PHE A 107 -11.34 -9.48 -10.59
N TRP A 108 -11.95 -8.28 -10.73
CA TRP A 108 -13.07 -8.02 -11.64
C TRP A 108 -12.79 -6.82 -12.56
N PRO A 109 -11.77 -6.92 -13.44
CA PRO A 109 -11.40 -5.82 -14.33
C PRO A 109 -12.51 -5.41 -15.31
N GLU A 110 -13.46 -6.32 -15.60
CA GLU A 110 -14.57 -6.11 -16.52
C GLU A 110 -15.91 -5.81 -15.82
N ARG A 111 -15.89 -5.53 -14.51
CA ARG A 111 -17.10 -5.18 -13.76
C ARG A 111 -17.82 -3.98 -14.38
N HIS A 112 -19.14 -4.05 -14.38
CA HIS A 112 -20.00 -2.94 -14.76
C HIS A 112 -20.43 -2.16 -13.51
N GLU A 113 -19.96 -0.93 -13.38
CA GLU A 113 -20.34 -0.03 -12.28
C GLU A 113 -21.41 0.96 -12.73
N SER A 114 -22.37 1.23 -11.85
CA SER A 114 -23.34 2.31 -12.03
C SER A 114 -22.65 3.69 -12.00
N ALA A 115 -23.32 4.69 -12.57
CA ALA A 115 -22.83 6.07 -12.54
C ALA A 115 -22.62 6.60 -11.10
N SER A 116 -23.49 6.19 -10.16
CA SER A 116 -23.38 6.58 -8.75
C SER A 116 -22.15 5.99 -8.07
N VAL A 117 -21.80 4.71 -8.33
CA VAL A 117 -20.59 4.08 -7.79
C VAL A 117 -19.33 4.75 -8.35
N LYS A 118 -19.30 5.02 -9.66
CA LYS A 118 -18.20 5.76 -10.30
C LYS A 118 -18.03 7.17 -9.73
N LEU A 119 -19.14 7.86 -9.44
CA LEU A 119 -19.11 9.16 -8.79
C LEU A 119 -18.59 9.07 -7.35
N ALA A 120 -19.04 8.06 -6.59
CA ALA A 120 -18.55 7.81 -5.25
C ALA A 120 -17.03 7.56 -5.23
N TRP A 121 -16.50 6.74 -6.14
CA TRP A 121 -15.05 6.56 -6.31
C TRP A 121 -14.31 7.88 -6.52
N LYS A 122 -14.84 8.75 -7.39
CA LYS A 122 -14.24 10.06 -7.67
C LYS A 122 -14.23 10.97 -6.45
N ILE A 123 -15.35 11.05 -5.74
CA ILE A 123 -15.49 11.89 -4.54
C ILE A 123 -14.59 11.35 -3.42
N CYS A 124 -14.69 10.06 -3.11
CA CYS A 124 -13.91 9.44 -2.05
C CYS A 124 -12.41 9.54 -2.29
N SER A 125 -11.93 9.30 -3.52
CA SER A 125 -10.49 9.42 -3.84
C SER A 125 -9.94 10.83 -3.61
N VAL A 126 -10.70 11.86 -3.99
CA VAL A 126 -10.34 13.26 -3.71
C VAL A 126 -10.36 13.55 -2.22
N VAL A 127 -11.43 13.15 -1.52
CA VAL A 127 -11.59 13.39 -0.08
C VAL A 127 -10.44 12.77 0.71
N VAL A 128 -10.12 11.49 0.48
CA VAL A 128 -9.02 10.85 1.22
C VAL A 128 -7.65 11.42 0.86
N SER A 129 -7.46 11.94 -0.35
CA SER A 129 -6.21 12.62 -0.75
C SER A 129 -6.04 13.96 -0.01
N PHE A 130 -7.12 14.72 0.13
CA PHE A 130 -7.11 15.96 0.93
C PHE A 130 -6.96 15.69 2.43
N MET A 131 -7.56 14.61 2.95
CA MET A 131 -7.33 14.16 4.32
C MET A 131 -5.86 13.80 4.55
N ALA A 132 -5.24 13.06 3.63
CA ALA A 132 -3.81 12.75 3.67
C ALA A 132 -2.94 14.00 3.65
N LEU A 133 -3.29 15.00 2.83
CA LEU A 133 -2.58 16.29 2.82
C LEU A 133 -2.73 17.06 4.14
N ALA A 134 -3.96 17.14 4.66
CA ALA A 134 -4.25 17.82 5.92
C ALA A 134 -3.49 17.17 7.08
N ASP A 135 -3.46 15.84 7.09
CA ASP A 135 -2.69 15.05 8.04
C ASP A 135 -1.19 15.31 7.93
N ALA A 136 -0.62 15.23 6.72
CA ALA A 136 0.80 15.51 6.51
C ALA A 136 1.21 16.91 6.98
N LEU A 137 0.38 17.93 6.70
CA LEU A 137 0.61 19.29 7.16
C LEU A 137 0.54 19.40 8.68
N ALA A 138 -0.55 18.91 9.29
CA ALA A 138 -0.76 18.99 10.72
C ALA A 138 0.30 18.19 11.50
N LEU A 139 0.64 16.97 11.04
CA LEU A 139 1.68 16.12 11.59
C LEU A 139 3.05 16.79 11.51
N THR A 140 3.39 17.39 10.37
CA THR A 140 4.64 18.16 10.20
C THR A 140 4.71 19.34 11.16
N VAL A 141 3.65 20.15 11.25
CA VAL A 141 3.61 21.33 12.13
C VAL A 141 3.73 20.89 13.59
N ILE A 142 2.92 19.93 14.03
CA ILE A 142 2.89 19.47 15.41
C ILE A 142 4.25 18.92 15.84
N ILE A 143 4.86 18.06 15.01
CA ILE A 143 6.17 17.46 15.33
C ILE A 143 7.27 18.52 15.33
N ALA A 144 7.22 19.50 14.41
CA ALA A 144 8.23 20.54 14.31
C ALA A 144 8.19 21.53 15.50
N THR A 145 7.00 21.94 15.93
CA THR A 145 6.83 23.08 16.84
C THR A 145 6.47 22.72 18.28
N HIS A 146 5.88 21.55 18.53
CA HIS A 146 5.40 21.19 19.87
C HIS A 146 6.35 20.25 20.65
N SER A 147 6.09 20.17 21.95
CA SER A 147 6.76 19.27 22.89
C SER A 147 5.82 18.86 24.01
N ALA A 148 6.07 17.70 24.60
CA ALA A 148 5.47 17.26 25.86
C ALA A 148 5.86 18.21 27.01
N HIS A 149 4.93 18.43 27.93
CA HIS A 149 5.21 19.17 29.16
C HIS A 149 4.52 18.51 30.36
N ILE A 150 5.01 18.80 31.56
CA ILE A 150 4.47 18.29 32.82
C ILE A 150 3.95 19.47 33.63
N SER A 151 2.74 19.34 34.19
CA SER A 151 2.16 20.28 35.15
C SER A 151 1.90 19.59 36.50
N GLY A 152 1.53 20.37 37.52
CA GLY A 152 1.19 19.85 38.86
C GLY A 152 2.38 19.67 39.81
N VAL A 153 3.61 19.86 39.31
CA VAL A 153 4.86 19.78 40.09
C VAL A 153 5.77 20.98 39.75
N SER A 154 6.82 21.19 40.55
CA SER A 154 7.79 22.25 40.28
C SER A 154 8.56 22.01 38.97
N PRO A 155 9.12 23.05 38.32
CA PRO A 155 9.93 22.88 37.11
C PRO A 155 11.13 21.94 37.29
N GLU A 156 11.72 21.91 38.49
CA GLU A 156 12.84 21.04 38.84
C GLU A 156 12.41 19.57 38.89
N GLU A 157 11.25 19.31 39.50
CA GLU A 157 10.64 17.98 39.57
C GLU A 157 10.18 17.52 38.18
N ALA A 158 9.58 18.39 37.36
CA ALA A 158 9.25 18.09 35.97
C ALA A 158 10.51 17.73 35.15
N ALA A 159 11.59 18.49 35.32
CA ALA A 159 12.86 18.19 34.65
C ALA A 159 13.47 16.87 35.15
N PHE A 160 13.32 16.55 36.44
CA PHE A 160 13.69 15.25 36.98
C PHE A 160 12.89 14.13 36.29
N TRP A 161 11.57 14.22 36.21
CA TRP A 161 10.73 13.19 35.60
C TRP A 161 11.07 12.93 34.14
N PHE A 162 11.37 13.97 33.35
CA PHE A 162 11.84 13.81 31.98
C PHE A 162 13.26 13.20 31.89
N ARG A 163 14.18 13.55 32.79
CA ARG A 163 15.52 12.93 32.82
C ARG A 163 15.46 11.45 33.19
N SER A 164 14.57 11.10 34.12
CA SER A 164 14.32 9.73 34.56
C SER A 164 13.59 8.90 33.50
N ASN A 165 13.00 9.54 32.48
CA ASN A 165 12.22 8.91 31.41
C ASN A 165 12.61 9.50 30.04
N PRO A 166 13.83 9.22 29.55
CA PRO A 166 14.37 9.90 28.38
C PRO A 166 13.67 9.57 27.06
N LYS A 167 12.88 8.49 27.00
CA LYS A 167 12.12 8.06 25.81
C LYS A 167 10.62 7.98 26.11
N PRO A 168 9.76 8.35 25.14
CA PRO A 168 10.08 9.11 23.93
C PRO A 168 10.57 10.54 24.29
N ASN A 169 11.25 11.21 23.36
CA ASN A 169 11.79 12.54 23.64
C ASN A 169 10.66 13.54 23.86
N ARG A 170 10.76 14.39 24.89
CA ARG A 170 9.77 15.45 25.13
C ARG A 170 9.61 16.37 23.92
N VAL A 171 10.68 16.66 23.18
CA VAL A 171 10.63 17.47 21.96
C VAL A 171 10.34 16.54 20.79
N TYR A 172 9.19 16.72 20.14
CA TYR A 172 8.65 15.73 19.21
C TYR A 172 9.55 15.48 17.99
N ARG A 173 10.15 16.53 17.41
CA ARG A 173 11.12 16.42 16.30
C ARG A 173 12.41 15.67 16.65
N HIS A 174 12.68 15.40 17.93
CA HIS A 174 13.87 14.65 18.35
C HIS A 174 13.58 13.17 18.60
N TYR A 175 12.38 12.70 18.24
CA TYR A 175 12.03 11.29 18.29
C TYR A 175 11.94 10.69 16.88
N SER A 176 12.69 9.61 16.63
CA SER A 176 12.85 9.04 15.28
C SER A 176 11.56 8.51 14.69
N TYR A 177 10.66 7.95 15.50
CA TYR A 177 9.37 7.46 15.00
C TYR A 177 8.47 8.61 14.54
N ASN A 178 8.48 9.74 15.24
CA ASN A 178 7.77 10.94 14.79
C ASN A 178 8.25 11.38 13.40
N ILE A 179 9.57 11.54 13.24
CA ILE A 179 10.16 11.93 11.96
C ILE A 179 9.89 10.88 10.88
N GLY A 180 10.03 9.60 11.20
CA GLY A 180 9.78 8.50 10.28
C GLY A 180 8.36 8.51 9.73
N SER A 181 7.36 8.73 10.60
CA SER A 181 5.96 8.86 10.19
C SER A 181 5.76 10.02 9.20
N VAL A 182 6.27 11.22 9.52
CA VAL A 182 6.19 12.40 8.61
C VAL A 182 6.85 12.14 7.26
N VAL A 183 8.05 11.58 7.26
CA VAL A 183 8.83 11.34 6.04
C VAL A 183 8.17 10.32 5.13
N LEU A 184 7.50 9.31 5.69
CA LEU A 184 6.75 8.32 4.91
C LEU A 184 5.44 8.90 4.35
N LEU A 185 4.76 9.74 5.14
CA LEU A 185 3.46 10.29 4.78
C LEU A 185 3.52 11.20 3.55
N TRP A 186 4.52 12.08 3.43
CA TRP A 186 4.63 13.04 2.33
C TRP A 186 4.66 12.39 0.93
N PRO A 187 5.52 11.38 0.67
CA PRO A 187 5.45 10.58 -0.55
C PRO A 187 4.08 9.88 -0.72
N GLY A 188 3.47 9.44 0.38
CA GLY A 188 2.11 8.86 0.38
C GLY A 188 1.05 9.85 -0.11
N VAL A 189 1.12 11.13 0.28
CA VAL A 189 0.25 12.21 -0.21
C VAL A 189 0.41 12.40 -1.73
N VAL A 190 1.64 12.45 -2.22
CA VAL A 190 1.87 12.59 -3.67
C VAL A 190 1.26 11.40 -4.42
N ALA A 191 1.47 10.19 -3.90
CA ALA A 191 0.92 8.98 -4.48
C ALA A 191 -0.62 8.91 -4.39
N SER A 192 -1.26 9.46 -3.36
CA SER A 192 -2.72 9.48 -3.23
C SER A 192 -3.37 10.41 -4.26
N PHE A 193 -2.80 11.60 -4.50
CA PHE A 193 -3.24 12.48 -5.59
C PHE A 193 -3.00 11.87 -6.97
N ALA A 194 -1.84 11.23 -7.18
CA ALA A 194 -1.57 10.50 -8.41
C ALA A 194 -2.56 9.35 -8.63
N SER A 195 -2.89 8.60 -7.58
CA SER A 195 -3.89 7.53 -7.59
C SER A 195 -5.28 8.07 -7.95
N THR A 196 -5.67 9.20 -7.36
CA THR A 196 -6.93 9.89 -7.70
C THR A 196 -6.98 10.25 -9.18
N TYR A 197 -5.92 10.87 -9.71
CA TYR A 197 -5.85 11.23 -11.13
C TYR A 197 -5.98 10.01 -12.05
N ILE A 198 -5.22 8.94 -11.76
CA ILE A 198 -5.24 7.71 -12.54
C ILE A 198 -6.62 7.04 -12.48
N MET A 199 -7.25 6.99 -11.30
CA MET A 199 -8.60 6.45 -11.13
C MET A 199 -9.60 7.20 -12.01
N TRP A 200 -9.55 8.53 -12.00
CA TRP A 200 -10.46 9.36 -12.80
C TRP A 200 -10.26 9.16 -14.29
N LYS A 201 -9.00 9.07 -14.74
CA LYS A 201 -8.66 8.78 -16.14
C LYS A 201 -9.10 7.38 -16.55
N SER A 202 -8.93 6.39 -15.69
CA SER A 202 -9.42 5.04 -15.93
C SER A 202 -10.94 5.01 -16.07
N ILE A 203 -11.69 5.72 -15.21
CA ILE A 203 -13.15 5.79 -15.31
C ILE A 203 -13.58 6.47 -16.62
N GLN A 204 -12.98 7.61 -16.97
CA GLN A 204 -13.27 8.32 -18.23
C GLN A 204 -13.03 7.44 -19.47
N HIS A 205 -11.92 6.71 -19.51
CA HIS A 205 -11.66 5.76 -20.58
C HIS A 205 -12.71 4.65 -20.61
N ASN A 206 -13.02 4.06 -19.45
CA ASN A 206 -13.94 2.94 -19.33
C ASN A 206 -15.37 3.32 -19.76
N ASP A 207 -15.80 4.55 -19.51
CA ASP A 207 -17.12 5.05 -19.90
C ASP A 207 -17.29 5.13 -21.44
N ILE A 208 -16.21 5.38 -22.19
CA ILE A 208 -16.24 5.56 -23.65
C ILE A 208 -15.87 4.26 -24.38
N HIS A 209 -14.90 3.52 -23.86
CA HIS A 209 -14.24 2.42 -24.58
C HIS A 209 -14.30 1.07 -23.88
N GLY A 210 -14.85 1.01 -22.67
CA GLY A 210 -14.73 -0.15 -21.80
C GLY A 210 -13.33 -0.31 -21.19
N PRO A 211 -13.11 -1.37 -20.40
CA PRO A 211 -11.91 -1.54 -19.57
C PRO A 211 -10.65 -1.99 -20.34
N LYS A 212 -10.79 -2.51 -21.56
CA LYS A 212 -9.69 -3.01 -22.37
C LYS A 212 -8.89 -1.90 -23.01
N ALA A 213 -7.56 -2.06 -23.07
CA ALA A 213 -6.68 -1.14 -23.78
C ALA A 213 -6.94 -1.20 -25.29
N ALA A 214 -6.65 -0.12 -26.02
CA ALA A 214 -6.97 0.03 -27.44
C ALA A 214 -6.51 -1.14 -28.32
N ALA A 215 -5.31 -1.68 -28.07
CA ALA A 215 -4.74 -2.79 -28.81
C ALA A 215 -5.48 -4.13 -28.63
N TYR A 216 -6.30 -4.27 -27.58
CA TYR A 216 -6.96 -5.52 -27.18
C TYR A 216 -8.49 -5.46 -27.31
N ARG A 217 -9.05 -4.41 -27.94
CA ARG A 217 -10.51 -4.24 -28.07
C ARG A 217 -11.15 -5.20 -29.08
N THR A 218 -10.40 -5.63 -30.10
CA THR A 218 -10.86 -6.51 -31.19
C THR A 218 -10.52 -7.98 -30.98
N GLU A 219 -9.76 -8.32 -29.94
CA GLU A 219 -9.52 -9.71 -29.57
C GLU A 219 -10.82 -10.33 -29.03
N LYS A 220 -11.33 -11.35 -29.73
CA LYS A 220 -12.50 -12.12 -29.30
C LYS A 220 -12.25 -12.72 -27.91
N PRO A 221 -13.29 -12.82 -27.06
CA PRO A 221 -13.17 -13.45 -25.76
C PRO A 221 -13.01 -14.96 -25.96
N ASN A 222 -11.79 -15.43 -26.18
CA ASN A 222 -11.50 -16.81 -25.85
C ASN A 222 -11.51 -16.86 -24.32
N GLY A 223 -12.47 -17.59 -23.76
CA GLY A 223 -12.84 -17.63 -22.33
C GLY A 223 -11.80 -18.25 -21.39
N GLU A 224 -10.52 -18.06 -21.66
CA GLU A 224 -9.42 -18.32 -20.75
C GLU A 224 -8.66 -17.01 -20.63
N GLU A 225 -8.64 -16.45 -19.43
CA GLU A 225 -7.65 -15.42 -19.10
C GLU A 225 -6.31 -15.91 -19.63
N ALA A 226 -5.80 -15.22 -20.66
CA ALA A 226 -4.69 -15.65 -21.46
C ALA A 226 -3.65 -16.39 -20.60
N SER A 227 -3.58 -17.71 -20.80
CA SER A 227 -2.37 -18.49 -20.66
C SER A 227 -1.29 -17.75 -21.46
N MET A 228 -0.64 -16.78 -20.82
CA MET A 228 0.35 -15.92 -21.44
C MET A 228 1.68 -16.66 -21.52
N ASP A 229 1.72 -17.68 -22.36
CA ASP A 229 2.91 -17.92 -23.17
C ASP A 229 2.85 -16.91 -24.32
N GLY A 230 3.61 -15.82 -24.18
CA GLY A 230 3.80 -14.90 -25.31
C GLY A 230 4.45 -15.66 -26.47
N PRO A 231 4.21 -15.27 -27.74
CA PRO A 231 4.94 -15.86 -28.85
C PRO A 231 6.42 -15.49 -28.74
N GLN A 232 7.24 -16.43 -28.27
CA GLN A 232 8.66 -16.45 -28.57
C GLN A 232 8.80 -16.81 -30.06
N THR A 233 8.68 -15.82 -30.94
CA THR A 233 9.16 -15.97 -32.32
C THR A 233 10.67 -15.81 -32.34
N ALA A 234 11.38 -16.84 -31.86
CA ALA A 234 12.74 -17.11 -32.33
C ALA A 234 12.61 -17.70 -33.75
N PRO A 235 13.31 -17.16 -34.77
CA PRO A 235 13.26 -17.73 -36.11
C PRO A 235 13.83 -19.16 -36.09
N LYS A 236 13.02 -20.13 -36.52
CA LYS A 236 13.47 -21.51 -36.73
C LYS A 236 14.63 -21.51 -37.75
N PRO A 237 15.79 -22.09 -37.43
CA PRO A 237 16.79 -22.34 -38.46
C PRO A 237 16.23 -23.37 -39.44
N VAL A 238 16.39 -23.06 -40.73
CA VAL A 238 16.06 -23.94 -41.85
C VAL A 238 17.02 -25.13 -41.81
N ASN A 239 16.54 -26.30 -41.39
CA ASN A 239 17.30 -27.54 -41.50
C ASN A 239 17.03 -28.18 -42.87
N ASN A 240 17.94 -27.94 -43.80
CA ASN A 240 18.21 -28.85 -44.91
C ASN A 240 19.11 -29.97 -44.40
N SER A 241 18.62 -31.21 -44.33
CA SER A 241 19.39 -32.43 -44.65
C SER A 241 18.61 -33.70 -44.30
N THR A 242 18.19 -34.39 -45.37
CA THR A 242 18.25 -35.82 -45.63
C THR A 242 18.66 -36.75 -44.47
N THR A 243 17.76 -37.67 -44.13
CA THR A 243 17.99 -38.95 -43.48
C THR A 243 18.95 -39.84 -44.26
N ASP A 244 20.00 -40.36 -43.61
CA ASP A 244 20.32 -41.80 -43.66
C ASP A 244 21.43 -42.21 -42.66
N ALA A 245 21.19 -43.36 -42.03
CA ALA A 245 22.14 -44.43 -41.70
C ALA A 245 23.18 -44.29 -40.55
N THR A 246 22.88 -45.04 -39.46
CA THR A 246 23.73 -46.11 -38.85
C THR A 246 24.61 -45.84 -37.60
N SER A 247 24.50 -46.81 -36.68
CA SER A 247 25.43 -47.28 -35.62
C SER A 247 25.44 -46.63 -34.20
N ALA A 248 25.30 -47.53 -33.21
CA ALA A 248 25.38 -47.37 -31.76
C ALA A 248 26.84 -47.53 -31.24
N PRO A 249 27.13 -47.74 -29.93
CA PRO A 249 26.74 -47.04 -28.68
C PRO A 249 27.98 -46.64 -27.82
N ALA A 250 27.82 -45.89 -26.71
CA ALA A 250 28.52 -46.11 -25.41
C ALA A 250 28.43 -44.95 -24.39
N SER A 251 28.40 -45.34 -23.10
CA SER A 251 28.94 -44.69 -21.87
C SER A 251 28.32 -43.36 -21.40
N SER A 252 27.48 -43.33 -20.35
CA SER A 252 27.76 -43.45 -18.89
C SER A 252 28.07 -42.11 -18.20
N VAL A 253 27.20 -41.70 -17.28
CA VAL A 253 27.45 -41.42 -15.84
C VAL A 253 26.31 -40.52 -15.30
N PRO A 254 25.68 -40.86 -14.15
CA PRO A 254 24.66 -40.04 -13.50
C PRO A 254 25.27 -39.10 -12.46
N SER A 255 24.82 -37.84 -12.40
CA SER A 255 25.17 -36.92 -11.31
C SER A 255 23.96 -36.58 -10.45
N ASN A 256 23.88 -37.27 -9.32
CA ASN A 256 23.16 -36.92 -8.10
C ASN A 256 23.48 -35.49 -7.66
N ILE A 257 22.46 -34.69 -7.35
CA ILE A 257 22.60 -33.54 -6.43
C ILE A 257 21.47 -33.64 -5.40
N GLN A 258 21.88 -33.79 -4.15
CA GLN A 258 21.04 -33.83 -2.94
C GLN A 258 20.41 -32.46 -2.63
N PRO A 259 19.27 -32.42 -1.91
CA PRO A 259 18.70 -31.20 -1.36
C PRO A 259 19.44 -30.77 -0.08
N TYR A 260 19.71 -29.46 0.06
CA TYR A 260 20.31 -28.89 1.26
C TYR A 260 19.23 -28.52 2.30
N PRO A 261 19.44 -28.84 3.60
CA PRO A 261 18.48 -28.63 4.67
C PRO A 261 18.57 -27.23 5.32
N GLY A 262 17.40 -26.78 5.79
CA GLY A 262 17.09 -25.83 6.87
C GLY A 262 18.13 -24.80 7.36
N THR A 263 17.68 -23.55 7.37
CA THR A 263 17.46 -22.76 8.60
C THR A 263 16.18 -21.96 8.46
#